data_AF-A0A3D3WDQ5-F1
#
_entry.id   AF-A0A3D3WDQ5-F1
#
_cell.length_a   1.000
_cell.length_b   1.000
_cell.length_c   1.000
_cell.angle_alpha   90.00
_cell.angle_beta   90.00
_cell.angle_gamma   90.00
#
_symmetry.space_group_name_H-M   'P 1'
#
loop_
_entity.id
_entity.type
_entity.pdbx_description
1 polymer ?
#
loop_
_entity_poly.entity_id
_entity_poly.type
_entity_poly.pdbx_seq_one_letter_code
_entity_poly.pdbx_strand_id
1 'polypeptide(L)'
;MIVTVVQLAKDTWRISALTIAILMLMTAMFAVPAYAQSKSNPASVHKDWEAHVHGKGSQKQCFITSIPKQLKGEYDRNNRGMTRIYVTHRNSSRNEISTYAGYRYRDQSEVIFNIDGKIHKLYIDGNYAWAYENEASKMIAGMRRGKKLTVTGISSRGNKTIDIYSLSGFTAAYKAINTLCPK
;
A
#
# COMPACT_ATOMS: atom_id res chain seq x y z
N MET A 1 -26.57 11.77 65.27
CA MET A 1 -26.80 11.97 63.81
C MET A 1 -25.53 12.32 63.03
N ILE A 2 -24.59 13.12 63.56
CA ILE A 2 -23.38 13.55 62.81
C ILE A 2 -22.33 12.42 62.65
N VAL A 3 -22.16 11.56 63.66
CA VAL A 3 -21.14 10.49 63.64
C VAL A 3 -21.43 9.43 62.55
N THR A 4 -22.70 9.13 62.29
CA THR A 4 -23.12 8.12 61.31
C THR A 4 -22.86 8.55 59.87
N VAL A 5 -22.98 9.85 59.57
CA VAL A 5 -22.77 10.42 58.22
C VAL A 5 -21.29 10.40 57.83
N VAL A 6 -20.39 10.65 58.80
CA VAL A 6 -18.93 10.63 58.56
C VAL A 6 -18.42 9.22 58.30
N GLN A 7 -18.99 8.20 58.96
CA GLN A 7 -18.59 6.80 58.76
C GLN A 7 -19.03 6.29 57.38
N LEU A 8 -20.28 6.59 56.97
CA LEU A 8 -20.80 6.28 55.63
C LEU A 8 -20.01 6.95 54.50
N ALA A 9 -19.55 8.19 54.70
CA ALA A 9 -18.72 8.89 53.72
C ALA A 9 -17.31 8.27 53.56
N LYS A 10 -16.71 7.77 54.65
CA LYS A 10 -15.41 7.08 54.59
C LYS A 10 -15.51 5.71 53.92
N ASP A 11 -16.57 4.96 54.20
CA ASP A 11 -16.77 3.63 53.63
C ASP A 11 -17.11 3.70 52.13
N THR A 12 -17.93 4.68 51.71
CA THR A 12 -18.20 4.94 50.28
C THR A 12 -16.95 5.41 49.53
N TRP A 13 -16.07 6.21 50.14
CA TRP A 13 -14.80 6.60 49.52
C TRP A 13 -13.83 5.41 49.37
N ARG A 14 -13.76 4.51 50.36
CA ARG A 14 -12.95 3.29 50.31
C ARG A 14 -13.44 2.31 49.24
N ILE A 15 -14.76 2.10 49.14
CA ILE A 15 -15.37 1.24 48.10
C ILE A 15 -15.18 1.83 46.70
N SER A 16 -15.26 3.17 46.57
CA SER A 16 -15.00 3.87 45.30
C SER A 16 -13.52 3.81 44.89
N ALA A 17 -12.59 3.92 45.84
CA ALA A 17 -11.15 3.79 45.57
C ALA A 17 -10.74 2.36 45.15
N LEU A 18 -11.35 1.34 45.77
CA LEU A 18 -11.13 -0.08 45.42
C LEU A 18 -11.68 -0.45 44.05
N THR A 19 -12.85 0.08 43.66
CA THR A 19 -13.45 -0.19 42.34
C THR A 19 -12.72 0.50 41.19
N ILE A 20 -12.20 1.72 41.40
CA ILE A 20 -11.36 2.43 40.43
C ILE A 20 -10.02 1.71 40.21
N ALA A 21 -9.41 1.17 41.27
CA ALA A 21 -8.17 0.41 41.17
C ALA A 21 -8.33 -0.91 40.38
N ILE A 22 -9.47 -1.60 40.52
CA ILE A 22 -9.77 -2.85 39.78
C ILE A 22 -10.08 -2.55 38.30
N LEU A 23 -10.75 -1.43 38.00
CA LEU A 23 -11.04 -1.03 36.62
C LEU A 23 -9.78 -0.60 35.85
N MET A 24 -8.81 0.05 36.51
CA MET A 24 -7.52 0.38 35.90
C MET A 24 -6.60 -0.84 35.69
N LEU A 25 -6.76 -1.90 36.50
CA LEU A 25 -5.98 -3.13 36.37
C LEU A 25 -6.46 -4.03 35.21
N MET A 26 -7.75 -3.96 34.83
CA MET A 26 -8.32 -4.76 33.73
C MET A 26 -8.04 -4.20 32.33
N THR A 27 -7.63 -2.94 32.18
CA THR A 27 -7.28 -2.35 30.88
C THR A 27 -5.89 -2.70 30.35
N ALA A 28 -5.08 -3.46 31.10
CA ALA A 28 -3.67 -3.71 30.78
C ALA A 28 -3.40 -4.93 29.86
N MET A 29 -4.42 -5.68 29.41
CA MET A 29 -4.20 -6.98 28.73
C MET A 29 -4.63 -7.08 27.26
N PHE A 30 -5.09 -6.00 26.61
CA PHE A 30 -5.25 -6.03 25.14
C PHE A 30 -3.95 -5.63 24.45
N ALA A 31 -2.94 -6.50 24.54
CA ALA A 31 -1.78 -6.45 23.65
C ALA A 31 -2.26 -6.80 22.24
N VAL A 32 -2.61 -5.77 21.46
CA VAL A 32 -2.86 -5.95 20.02
C VAL A 32 -1.56 -6.43 19.40
N PRO A 33 -1.51 -7.59 18.73
CA PRO A 33 -0.29 -8.05 18.10
C PRO A 33 0.13 -7.01 17.05
N ALA A 34 1.28 -6.38 17.26
CA ALA A 34 1.93 -5.56 16.26
C ALA A 34 2.38 -6.50 15.13
N TYR A 35 1.63 -6.53 14.02
CA TYR A 35 2.10 -7.18 12.80
C TYR A 35 3.31 -6.41 12.29
N ALA A 36 4.50 -6.89 12.62
CA ALA A 36 5.74 -6.41 12.01
C ALA A 36 5.62 -6.62 10.49
N GLN A 37 5.61 -5.54 9.71
CA GLN A 37 5.75 -5.62 8.26
C GLN A 37 7.13 -6.19 7.95
N SER A 38 7.20 -7.49 7.71
CA SER A 38 8.41 -8.15 7.21
C SER A 38 8.84 -7.46 5.93
N LYS A 39 9.97 -6.75 6.00
CA LYS A 39 10.65 -6.21 4.83
C LYS A 39 11.29 -7.41 4.11
N SER A 40 10.54 -8.05 3.21
CA SER A 40 11.08 -9.18 2.44
C SER A 40 12.13 -8.67 1.47
N ASN A 41 13.32 -9.26 1.50
CA ASN A 41 14.32 -9.02 0.47
C ASN A 41 13.77 -9.49 -0.88
N PRO A 42 14.04 -8.78 -1.99
CA PRO A 42 13.63 -9.21 -3.31
C PRO A 42 14.22 -10.58 -3.64
N ALA A 43 13.44 -11.42 -4.31
CA ALA A 43 13.91 -12.68 -4.87
C ALA A 43 14.94 -12.44 -5.99
N SER A 44 14.78 -11.36 -6.75
CA SER A 44 15.77 -10.90 -7.72
C SER A 44 15.63 -9.39 -7.99
N VAL A 45 16.71 -8.77 -8.44
CA VAL A 45 16.73 -7.36 -8.86
C VAL A 45 17.18 -7.28 -10.32
N HIS A 46 16.42 -6.54 -11.13
CA HIS A 46 16.64 -6.35 -12.54
C HIS A 46 16.63 -4.85 -12.85
N LYS A 47 17.80 -4.21 -12.73
CA LYS A 47 17.96 -2.75 -12.91
C LYS A 47 17.00 -1.98 -11.99
N ASP A 48 16.02 -1.26 -12.53
CA ASP A 48 15.09 -0.44 -11.77
C ASP A 48 13.89 -1.23 -11.19
N TRP A 49 13.86 -2.55 -11.37
CA TRP A 49 12.74 -3.41 -10.98
C TRP A 49 13.16 -4.53 -10.03
N GLU A 50 12.38 -4.75 -8.99
CA GLU A 50 12.55 -5.82 -8.01
C GLU A 50 11.46 -6.88 -8.20
N ALA A 51 11.80 -8.16 -8.18
CA ALA A 51 10.85 -9.26 -8.13
C ALA A 51 10.77 -9.81 -6.70
N HIS A 52 9.56 -10.06 -6.23
CA HIS A 52 9.26 -10.50 -4.86
C HIS A 52 8.32 -11.70 -4.88
N VAL A 53 8.41 -12.52 -3.84
CA VAL A 53 7.45 -13.58 -3.53
C VAL A 53 6.92 -13.34 -2.13
N HIS A 54 5.61 -13.41 -1.97
CA HIS A 54 4.95 -13.27 -0.68
C HIS A 54 3.91 -14.37 -0.50
N GLY A 55 3.73 -14.81 0.75
CA GLY A 55 2.83 -15.92 1.06
C GLY A 55 3.35 -17.29 0.58
N LYS A 56 2.53 -18.32 0.78
CA LYS A 56 2.80 -19.71 0.39
C LYS A 56 1.50 -20.40 -0.01
N GLY A 57 1.58 -21.56 -0.67
CA GLY A 57 0.41 -22.37 -1.04
C GLY A 57 -0.62 -21.56 -1.83
N SER A 58 -1.88 -21.62 -1.42
CA SER A 58 -3.00 -20.90 -2.05
C SER A 58 -2.90 -19.38 -1.98
N GLN A 59 -2.18 -18.82 -0.99
CA GLN A 59 -1.99 -17.38 -0.80
C GLN A 59 -0.72 -16.83 -1.46
N LYS A 60 0.02 -17.68 -2.18
CA LYS A 60 1.25 -17.26 -2.85
C LYS A 60 0.95 -16.18 -3.89
N GLN A 61 1.70 -15.09 -3.80
CA GLN A 61 1.72 -14.02 -4.80
C GLN A 61 3.18 -13.74 -5.20
N CYS A 62 3.39 -13.51 -6.49
CA CYS A 62 4.66 -13.03 -7.02
C CYS A 62 4.43 -11.70 -7.69
N PHE A 63 5.22 -10.69 -7.38
CA PHE A 63 5.04 -9.37 -7.95
C PHE A 63 6.36 -8.72 -8.28
N ILE A 64 6.34 -7.85 -9.28
CA ILE A 64 7.43 -6.92 -9.53
C ILE A 64 7.03 -5.53 -9.09
N THR A 65 8.00 -4.79 -8.54
CA THR A 65 7.78 -3.40 -8.12
C THR A 65 8.94 -2.51 -8.52
N SER A 66 8.66 -1.22 -8.68
CA SER A 66 9.64 -0.17 -8.97
C SER A 66 9.24 1.11 -8.27
N ILE A 67 10.23 1.96 -8.00
CA ILE A 67 10.06 3.32 -7.48
C ILE A 67 10.29 4.34 -8.60
N PRO A 68 9.66 5.52 -8.54
CA PRO A 68 9.85 6.53 -9.58
C PRO A 68 11.27 7.10 -9.54
N LYS A 69 11.82 7.39 -10.72
CA LYS A 69 13.10 8.09 -10.89
C LYS A 69 12.95 9.59 -10.69
N GLN A 70 11.75 10.14 -10.93
CA GLN A 70 11.45 11.54 -10.69
C GLN A 70 10.02 11.69 -10.17
N LEU A 71 9.86 12.63 -9.23
CA LEU A 71 8.57 13.02 -8.68
C LEU A 71 8.35 14.50 -8.99
N LYS A 72 7.40 14.84 -9.85
CA LYS A 72 7.07 16.22 -10.25
C LYS A 72 5.70 16.65 -9.71
N GLY A 73 5.48 17.96 -9.65
CA GLY A 73 4.28 18.60 -9.12
C GLY A 73 4.58 19.49 -7.90
N GLU A 74 3.67 20.43 -7.65
CA GLU A 74 3.71 21.38 -6.53
C GLU A 74 2.95 20.79 -5.35
N TYR A 75 3.69 20.28 -4.37
CA TYR A 75 3.18 19.74 -3.12
C TYR A 75 4.32 19.55 -2.12
N ASP A 76 3.98 19.59 -0.84
CA ASP A 76 4.90 19.25 0.23
C ASP A 76 5.27 17.75 0.18
N ARG A 77 6.56 17.45 0.04
CA ARG A 77 7.08 16.08 -0.09
C ARG A 77 7.08 15.31 1.23
N ASN A 78 7.08 16.00 2.36
CA ASN A 78 7.10 15.37 3.68
C ASN A 78 5.77 14.69 4.02
N ASN A 79 4.67 15.10 3.37
CA ASN A 79 3.35 14.51 3.56
C ASN A 79 3.00 13.41 2.54
N ARG A 80 3.99 12.92 1.78
CA ARG A 80 3.84 11.85 0.80
C ARG A 80 4.69 10.65 1.20
N GLY A 81 4.02 9.53 1.42
CA GLY A 81 4.67 8.26 1.68
C GLY A 81 5.36 7.67 0.45
N MET A 82 5.88 6.46 0.63
CA MET A 82 6.49 5.67 -0.42
C MET A 82 5.56 5.53 -1.63
N THR A 83 6.10 5.69 -2.85
CA THR A 83 5.36 5.56 -4.10
C THR A 83 5.91 4.40 -4.91
N ARG A 84 5.04 3.50 -5.37
CA ARG A 84 5.41 2.28 -6.09
C ARG A 84 4.42 1.92 -7.17
N ILE A 85 4.88 1.15 -8.15
CA ILE A 85 4.03 0.40 -9.08
C ILE A 85 4.19 -1.09 -8.84
N TYR A 86 3.17 -1.85 -9.17
CA TYR A 86 3.14 -3.30 -9.00
C TYR A 86 2.59 -3.97 -10.26
N VAL A 87 3.21 -5.10 -10.63
CA VAL A 87 2.59 -6.09 -11.52
C VAL A 87 2.60 -7.42 -10.79
N THR A 88 1.41 -7.96 -10.53
CA THR A 88 1.23 -9.08 -9.61
C THR A 88 0.62 -10.29 -10.30
N HIS A 89 1.10 -11.45 -9.88
CA HIS A 89 0.60 -12.77 -10.19
C HIS A 89 0.18 -13.46 -8.90
N ARG A 90 -1.04 -14.00 -8.90
CA ARG A 90 -1.62 -14.84 -7.85
C ARG A 90 -1.95 -16.19 -8.45
N ASN A 91 -2.37 -17.12 -7.62
CA ASN A 91 -2.89 -18.40 -8.11
C ASN A 91 -4.22 -18.22 -8.88
N SER A 92 -5.08 -17.28 -8.43
CA SER A 92 -6.40 -17.04 -9.04
C SER A 92 -6.40 -15.99 -10.16
N SER A 93 -5.37 -15.14 -10.23
CA SER A 93 -5.33 -13.99 -11.14
C SER A 93 -3.92 -13.71 -11.63
N ARG A 94 -3.82 -13.13 -12.83
CA ARG A 94 -2.54 -12.75 -13.44
C ARG A 94 -2.63 -11.32 -13.92
N ASN A 95 -1.45 -10.71 -14.05
CA ASN A 95 -1.27 -9.42 -14.70
C ASN A 95 -2.01 -8.27 -14.02
N GLU A 96 -2.23 -8.35 -12.72
CA GLU A 96 -2.81 -7.24 -11.95
C GLU A 96 -1.81 -6.09 -11.90
N ILE A 97 -2.15 -4.95 -12.49
CA ILE A 97 -1.32 -3.74 -12.46
C ILE A 97 -1.94 -2.78 -11.45
N SER A 98 -1.13 -2.29 -10.51
CA SER A 98 -1.54 -1.25 -9.59
C SER A 98 -0.44 -0.24 -9.31
N THR A 99 -0.86 0.93 -8.86
CA THR A 99 0.02 1.99 -8.37
C THR A 99 -0.33 2.25 -6.91
N TYR A 100 0.67 2.53 -6.08
CA TYR A 100 0.52 3.04 -4.73
C TYR A 100 1.14 4.43 -4.67
N ALA A 101 0.32 5.46 -4.44
CA ALA A 101 0.75 6.85 -4.57
C ALA A 101 1.55 7.37 -3.35
N GLY A 102 1.47 6.70 -2.21
CA GLY A 102 1.96 7.25 -0.94
C GLY A 102 1.04 8.33 -0.35
N TYR A 103 -0.17 8.48 -0.89
CA TYR A 103 -1.24 9.33 -0.38
C TYR A 103 -2.59 8.73 -0.83
N ARG A 104 -3.70 9.18 -0.24
CA ARG A 104 -5.04 8.86 -0.75
C ARG A 104 -5.34 9.69 -1.98
N TYR A 105 -5.73 9.05 -3.09
CA TYR A 105 -6.15 9.78 -4.28
C TYR A 105 -7.45 10.57 -4.01
N ARG A 106 -7.69 11.61 -4.81
CA ARG A 106 -8.97 12.33 -4.78
C ARG A 106 -10.07 11.43 -5.31
N ASP A 107 -11.16 11.35 -4.56
CA ASP A 107 -12.35 10.60 -4.99
C ASP A 107 -12.89 11.15 -6.32
N GLN A 108 -13.52 10.28 -7.12
CA GLN A 108 -14.08 10.63 -8.43
C GLN A 108 -13.06 11.25 -9.42
N SER A 109 -11.76 11.03 -9.20
CA SER A 109 -10.72 11.37 -10.19
C SER A 109 -10.25 10.11 -10.94
N GLU A 110 -9.36 10.30 -11.92
CA GLU A 110 -8.73 9.20 -12.64
C GLU A 110 -7.21 9.31 -12.52
N VAL A 111 -6.55 8.15 -12.57
CA VAL A 111 -5.09 8.08 -12.68
C VAL A 111 -4.72 7.78 -14.13
N ILE A 112 -3.83 8.60 -14.69
CA ILE A 112 -3.32 8.46 -16.05
C ILE A 112 -2.01 7.68 -16.02
N PHE A 113 -1.98 6.54 -16.68
CA PHE A 113 -0.83 5.65 -16.81
C PHE A 113 -0.32 5.69 -18.25
N ASN A 114 0.69 6.51 -18.48
CA ASN A 114 1.21 6.80 -19.80
C ASN A 114 2.52 6.02 -20.07
N ILE A 115 2.47 5.08 -21.01
CA ILE A 115 3.61 4.27 -21.44
C ILE A 115 4.12 4.84 -22.78
N ASP A 116 5.23 5.56 -22.75
CA ASP A 116 5.84 6.18 -23.95
C ASP A 116 4.86 6.92 -24.88
N GLY A 117 3.91 7.67 -24.32
CA GLY A 117 2.90 8.43 -25.05
C GLY A 117 1.54 7.71 -25.17
N LYS A 118 1.45 6.41 -24.89
CA LYS A 118 0.20 5.66 -24.91
C LYS A 118 -0.50 5.76 -23.55
N ILE A 119 -1.69 6.35 -23.56
CA ILE A 119 -2.46 6.65 -22.36
C ILE A 119 -3.38 5.48 -22.01
N HIS A 120 -3.34 5.07 -20.75
CA HIS A 120 -4.30 4.17 -20.11
C HIS A 120 -4.86 4.83 -18.85
N LYS A 121 -6.13 4.58 -18.54
CA LYS A 121 -6.79 5.07 -17.34
C LYS A 121 -6.90 3.96 -16.30
N LEU A 122 -6.66 4.30 -15.04
CA LEU A 122 -6.77 3.41 -13.90
C LEU A 122 -7.89 3.90 -12.99
N TYR A 123 -8.63 2.97 -12.39
CA TYR A 123 -9.64 3.29 -11.39
C TYR A 123 -9.02 3.37 -10.00
N ILE A 124 -9.54 4.26 -9.15
CA ILE A 124 -9.00 4.52 -7.82
C ILE A 124 -9.65 3.61 -6.79
N ASP A 125 -8.83 3.10 -5.87
CA ASP A 125 -9.25 2.46 -4.63
C ASP A 125 -8.34 2.95 -3.48
N GLY A 126 -8.79 4.00 -2.80
CA GLY A 126 -8.08 4.63 -1.69
C GLY A 126 -6.71 5.19 -2.09
N ASN A 127 -5.64 4.54 -1.63
CA ASN A 127 -4.25 4.93 -1.94
C ASN A 127 -3.72 4.24 -3.20
N TYR A 128 -4.50 3.31 -3.75
CA TYR A 128 -4.17 2.56 -4.95
C TYR A 128 -4.94 3.07 -6.16
N ALA A 129 -4.36 2.85 -7.34
CA ALA A 129 -5.11 2.88 -8.58
C ALA A 129 -4.77 1.64 -9.40
N TRP A 130 -5.79 1.03 -10.00
CA TRP A 130 -5.74 -0.30 -10.59
C TRP A 130 -6.08 -0.25 -12.08
N ALA A 131 -5.40 -1.07 -12.86
CA ALA A 131 -5.76 -1.26 -14.26
C ALA A 131 -7.03 -2.11 -14.39
N TYR A 132 -7.82 -1.84 -15.42
CA TYR A 132 -8.91 -2.74 -15.81
C TYR A 132 -8.33 -4.04 -16.40
N GLU A 133 -8.92 -5.18 -16.04
CA GLU A 133 -8.42 -6.51 -16.40
C GLU A 133 -8.28 -6.70 -17.92
N ASN A 134 -9.23 -6.16 -18.70
CA ASN A 134 -9.22 -6.22 -20.16
C ASN A 134 -8.08 -5.39 -20.80
N GLU A 135 -7.55 -4.38 -20.13
CA GLU A 135 -6.43 -3.56 -20.61
C GLU A 135 -5.06 -4.07 -20.15
N ALA A 136 -5.00 -4.85 -19.08
CA ALA A 136 -3.76 -5.25 -18.42
C ALA A 136 -2.75 -5.94 -19.37
N SER A 137 -3.21 -6.86 -20.21
CA SER A 137 -2.35 -7.57 -21.17
C SER A 137 -1.68 -6.61 -22.18
N LYS A 138 -2.44 -5.63 -22.67
CA LYS A 138 -1.95 -4.60 -23.59
C LYS A 138 -0.96 -3.67 -22.91
N MET A 139 -1.24 -3.27 -21.67
CA MET A 139 -0.34 -2.45 -20.85
C MET A 139 0.99 -3.16 -20.58
N ILE A 140 0.98 -4.42 -20.16
CA ILE A 140 2.20 -5.22 -19.95
C ILE A 140 3.01 -5.33 -21.24
N ALA A 141 2.35 -5.60 -22.37
CA ALA A 141 3.03 -5.64 -23.66
C ALA A 141 3.68 -4.29 -24.00
N GLY A 142 3.02 -3.18 -23.68
CA GLY A 142 3.59 -1.83 -23.75
C GLY A 142 4.81 -1.66 -22.85
N MET A 143 4.69 -2.01 -21.56
CA MET A 143 5.78 -1.88 -20.58
C MET A 143 7.00 -2.73 -20.94
N ARG A 144 6.81 -3.91 -21.54
CA ARG A 144 7.90 -4.78 -22.00
C ARG A 144 8.73 -4.18 -23.14
N ARG A 145 8.10 -3.41 -24.02
CA ARG A 145 8.76 -2.76 -25.17
C ARG A 145 9.17 -1.32 -24.86
N GLY A 146 8.57 -0.72 -23.84
CA GLY A 146 8.72 0.68 -23.51
C GLY A 146 9.99 0.99 -22.73
N LYS A 147 10.23 2.29 -22.58
CA LYS A 147 11.39 2.86 -21.89
C LYS A 147 10.98 3.69 -20.68
N LYS A 148 9.85 4.40 -20.78
CA LYS A 148 9.36 5.30 -19.74
C LYS A 148 7.88 5.08 -19.45
N LEU A 149 7.56 5.11 -18.17
CA LEU A 149 6.19 5.17 -17.67
C LEU A 149 6.02 6.49 -16.90
N THR A 150 4.94 7.21 -17.15
CA THR A 150 4.54 8.39 -16.38
C THR A 150 3.16 8.16 -15.78
N VAL A 151 3.06 8.23 -14.46
CA VAL A 151 1.81 8.11 -13.71
C VAL A 151 1.40 9.51 -13.24
N THR A 152 0.22 9.95 -13.61
CA THR A 152 -0.33 11.25 -13.15
C THR A 152 -1.58 11.00 -12.33
N GLY A 153 -1.63 11.58 -11.13
CA GLY A 153 -2.77 11.49 -10.23
C GLY A 153 -3.03 12.80 -9.51
N ILE A 154 -4.14 12.85 -8.78
CA ILE A 154 -4.50 13.97 -7.92
C ILE A 154 -4.70 13.41 -6.51
N SER A 155 -3.97 13.96 -5.54
CA SER A 155 -4.15 13.63 -4.13
C SER A 155 -5.48 14.14 -3.60
N SER A 156 -6.00 13.54 -2.52
CA SER A 156 -7.19 14.02 -1.82
C SER A 156 -7.10 15.49 -1.37
N ARG A 157 -5.87 16.01 -1.25
CA ARG A 157 -5.56 17.42 -0.96
C ARG A 157 -5.63 18.34 -2.18
N GLY A 158 -5.92 17.83 -3.36
CA GLY A 158 -6.03 18.59 -4.60
C GLY A 158 -4.73 18.73 -5.40
N ASN A 159 -3.58 18.31 -4.85
CA ASN A 159 -2.30 18.44 -5.55
C ASN A 159 -2.18 17.43 -6.70
N LYS A 160 -1.78 17.92 -7.87
CA LYS A 160 -1.41 17.08 -9.03
C LYS A 160 0.00 16.54 -8.85
N THR A 161 0.17 15.22 -8.95
CA THR A 161 1.48 14.57 -8.91
C THR A 161 1.77 13.88 -10.23
N ILE A 162 3.03 13.91 -10.64
CA ILE A 162 3.52 13.25 -11.86
C ILE A 162 4.76 12.44 -11.49
N ASP A 163 4.64 11.12 -11.55
CA ASP A 163 5.69 10.20 -11.17
C ASP A 163 6.26 9.52 -12.42
N ILE A 164 7.56 9.61 -12.61
CA ILE A 164 8.23 9.11 -13.82
C ILE A 164 9.08 7.90 -13.46
N TYR A 165 8.77 6.77 -14.06
CA TYR A 165 9.42 5.49 -13.88
C TYR A 165 10.23 5.11 -15.11
N SER A 166 11.36 4.44 -14.87
CA SER A 166 12.13 3.73 -15.89
C SER A 166 11.54 2.33 -16.10
N LEU A 167 11.37 1.93 -17.36
CA LEU A 167 10.99 0.55 -17.72
C LEU A 167 12.21 -0.35 -17.94
N SER A 168 13.42 0.16 -17.69
CA SER A 168 14.66 -0.60 -17.79
C SER A 168 14.66 -1.76 -16.79
N GLY A 169 14.69 -2.98 -17.32
CA GLY A 169 14.65 -4.20 -16.51
C GLY A 169 13.26 -4.82 -16.33
N PHE A 170 12.18 -4.14 -16.73
CA PHE A 170 10.80 -4.64 -16.58
C PHE A 170 10.61 -6.03 -17.19
N THR A 171 11.07 -6.25 -18.43
CA THR A 171 10.91 -7.55 -19.12
C THR A 171 11.61 -8.68 -18.38
N ALA A 172 12.79 -8.44 -17.80
CA ALA A 172 13.52 -9.46 -17.06
C ALA A 172 12.82 -9.77 -15.72
N ALA A 173 12.40 -8.74 -14.99
CA ALA A 173 11.65 -8.90 -13.75
C ALA A 173 10.30 -9.63 -13.97
N TYR A 174 9.57 -9.24 -15.03
CA TYR A 174 8.30 -9.89 -15.38
C TYR A 174 8.49 -11.37 -15.73
N LYS A 175 9.57 -11.72 -16.43
CA LYS A 175 9.94 -13.13 -16.66
C LYS A 175 10.24 -13.85 -15.35
N ALA A 176 10.97 -13.23 -14.43
CA ALA A 176 11.28 -13.82 -13.13
C ALA A 176 10.02 -14.20 -12.35
N ILE A 177 9.01 -13.32 -12.27
CA ILE A 177 7.77 -13.66 -11.56
C ILE A 177 6.92 -14.71 -12.29
N ASN A 178 7.03 -14.85 -13.61
CA ASN A 178 6.41 -15.98 -14.33
C ASN A 178 7.05 -17.32 -13.94
N THR A 179 8.35 -17.35 -13.64
CA THR A 179 9.02 -18.55 -13.15
C THR A 179 8.72 -18.82 -11.69
N LEU A 180 8.70 -17.77 -10.85
CA LEU A 180 8.43 -17.90 -9.42
C LEU A 180 6.97 -18.30 -9.13
N CYS A 181 6.05 -17.79 -9.92
CA CYS A 181 4.64 -18.17 -9.94
C CYS A 181 4.29 -18.64 -11.36
N PRO A 182 4.45 -19.93 -11.68
CA PRO A 182 3.94 -20.49 -12.93
C PRO A 182 2.41 -20.40 -12.98
N LYS A 183 1.83 -20.60 -14.16
CA LYS A 183 0.39 -20.81 -14.29
C LYS A 183 -0.01 -22.17 -13.74
#